data_AF-A4RZQ5-F1
#
_entry.id   AF-A4RZQ5-F1
#
_cell.length_a   1.000
_cell.length_b   1.000
_cell.length_c   1.000
_cell.angle_alpha   90.00
_cell.angle_beta   90.00
_cell.angle_gamma   90.00
#
_symmetry.space_group_name_H-M   'P 1'
#
loop_
_entity.id
_entity.type
_entity.pdbx_description
1 polymer ?
#
loop_
_entity_poly.entity_id
_entity_poly.type
_entity_poly.pdbx_seq_one_letter_code
_entity_poly.pdbx_strand_id
1 'polypeptide(L)'
;HDRNAKRLHAMCGANGGLYVKAGQFASTAGGVPEAYARRLSKLQDEVAPSPRDAVLKVVRNEFGGRAPEALFETFEPEPMAAASLAQVHRAVLKSGRTVAVKIQRPGLERSIESDISTMSALVRFTRLFFPSFDFGFMVDEFKSRLEKEIDFEAEGRNCERLGLAFADDARIDTPEVFWDLTTRRVLTMEFIDGEKLTNIEGMREKGLDPEHAALALSDCFARMLLVHGYIHGDPHPGNLLCRAHPDGSGRTQVVLLDHGLYSELTEESRKAMSNLWIAIAVGDSVRAVAAAKALQVPD
;
A
#
# COMPACT_ATOMS: atom_id res chain seq x y z
N HIS A 1 12.31 11.57 24.98
CA HIS A 1 11.64 11.16 23.73
C HIS A 1 10.25 10.59 23.94
N ASP A 2 10.04 9.55 24.78
CA ASP A 2 8.72 8.88 24.94
C ASP A 2 7.52 9.82 25.21
N ARG A 3 7.66 10.78 26.14
CA ARG A 3 6.61 11.79 26.41
C ARG A 3 6.15 12.54 25.17
N ASN A 4 7.10 12.94 24.30
CA ASN A 4 6.79 13.69 23.09
C ASN A 4 6.30 12.77 21.96
N ALA A 5 6.80 11.54 21.87
CA ALA A 5 6.27 10.53 20.96
C ALA A 5 4.79 10.22 21.24
N LYS A 6 4.40 10.15 22.52
CA LYS A 6 2.98 10.02 22.92
C LYS A 6 2.12 11.20 22.46
N ARG A 7 2.63 12.43 22.61
CA ARG A 7 1.93 13.65 22.15
C ARG A 7 1.78 13.67 20.63
N LEU A 8 2.83 13.32 19.89
CA LEU A 8 2.78 13.27 18.43
C LEU A 8 1.80 12.20 17.95
N HIS A 9 1.82 11.01 18.52
CA HIS A 9 0.83 9.96 18.23
C HIS A 9 -0.61 10.43 18.48
N ALA A 10 -0.87 11.08 19.61
CA ALA A 10 -2.19 11.61 19.92
C ALA A 10 -2.63 12.69 18.92
N MET A 11 -1.70 13.57 18.51
CA MET A 11 -1.96 14.58 17.48
C MET A 11 -2.30 13.94 16.13
N CYS A 12 -1.51 12.94 15.70
CA CYS A 12 -1.79 12.21 14.45
C CYS A 12 -3.17 11.55 14.49
N GLY A 13 -3.50 10.85 15.57
CA GLY A 13 -4.80 10.21 15.74
C GLY A 13 -5.97 11.20 15.78
N ALA A 14 -5.81 12.33 16.46
CA ALA A 14 -6.85 13.35 16.57
C ALA A 14 -7.15 14.07 15.24
N ASN A 15 -6.13 14.28 14.40
CA ASN A 15 -6.31 14.90 13.09
C ASN A 15 -6.72 13.88 12.00
N GLY A 16 -6.43 12.59 12.21
CA GLY A 16 -6.80 11.53 11.27
C GLY A 16 -6.12 11.68 9.90
N GLY A 17 -6.66 10.95 8.92
CA GLY A 17 -6.34 11.13 7.50
C GLY A 17 -4.84 11.18 7.20
N LEU A 18 -4.41 12.33 6.66
CA LEU A 18 -3.02 12.56 6.28
C LEU A 18 -2.04 12.44 7.45
N TYR A 19 -2.39 12.92 8.64
CA TYR A 19 -1.47 12.92 9.79
C TYR A 19 -1.23 11.51 10.35
N VAL A 20 -2.24 10.63 10.26
CA VAL A 20 -2.07 9.20 10.53
C VAL A 20 -1.07 8.61 9.53
N LYS A 21 -1.25 8.89 8.23
CA LYS A 21 -0.35 8.40 7.17
C LYS A 21 1.08 8.95 7.32
N ALA A 22 1.23 10.22 7.68
CA ALA A 22 2.53 10.84 7.97
C ALA A 22 3.23 10.19 9.17
N GLY A 23 2.48 9.87 10.22
CA GLY A 23 2.99 9.14 11.38
C GLY A 23 3.44 7.71 11.01
N GLN A 24 2.64 6.99 10.23
CA GLN A 24 2.99 5.67 9.71
C GLN A 24 4.28 5.74 8.88
N PHE A 25 4.37 6.67 7.94
CA PHE A 25 5.57 6.89 7.13
C PHE A 25 6.80 7.20 8.00
N ALA A 26 6.68 8.14 8.94
CA ALA A 26 7.78 8.50 9.84
C ALA A 26 8.23 7.32 10.72
N SER A 27 7.35 6.34 10.99
CA SER A 27 7.72 5.14 11.75
C SER A 27 8.62 4.18 10.98
N THR A 28 8.58 4.21 9.65
CA THR A 28 9.30 3.28 8.76
C THR A 28 10.41 3.93 7.95
N ALA A 29 10.35 5.26 7.71
CA ALA A 29 11.31 5.99 6.87
C ALA A 29 12.74 6.07 7.46
N GLY A 30 12.91 5.73 8.74
CA GLY A 30 14.17 5.94 9.45
C GLY A 30 14.39 7.40 9.83
N GLY A 31 15.48 7.69 10.54
CA GLY A 31 15.85 9.06 10.93
C GLY A 31 15.11 9.65 12.14
N VAL A 32 14.07 8.99 12.67
CA VAL A 32 13.44 9.36 13.95
C VAL A 32 13.96 8.49 15.10
N PRO A 33 14.03 9.02 16.35
CA PRO A 33 14.40 8.20 17.50
C PRO A 33 13.45 7.01 17.71
N GLU A 34 13.96 5.87 18.17
CA GLU A 34 13.21 4.61 18.35
C GLU A 34 11.89 4.77 19.13
N ALA A 35 11.86 5.66 20.13
CA ALA A 35 10.65 5.94 20.90
C ALA A 35 9.51 6.51 20.05
N TYR A 36 9.82 7.28 19.01
CA TYR A 36 8.84 7.80 18.04
C TYR A 36 8.40 6.71 17.09
N ALA A 37 9.35 5.98 16.47
CA ALA A 37 9.04 4.90 15.54
C ALA A 37 8.10 3.86 16.16
N ARG A 38 8.44 3.34 17.34
CA ARG A 38 7.64 2.35 18.08
C ARG A 38 6.24 2.84 18.48
N ARG A 39 6.08 4.15 18.67
CA ARG A 39 4.79 4.71 19.06
C ARG A 39 3.93 4.97 17.83
N LEU A 40 4.49 5.58 16.80
CA LEU A 40 3.78 5.91 15.56
C LEU A 40 3.41 4.66 14.75
N SER A 41 4.15 3.57 14.89
CA SER A 41 3.76 2.28 14.29
C SER A 41 2.40 1.77 14.80
N LYS A 42 1.93 2.25 15.96
CA LYS A 42 0.61 1.93 16.51
C LYS A 42 -0.54 2.73 15.90
N LEU A 43 -0.25 3.70 15.03
CA LEU A 43 -1.27 4.37 14.22
C LEU A 43 -1.87 3.46 13.13
N GLN A 44 -1.44 2.19 13.07
CA GLN A 44 -1.92 1.19 12.14
C GLN A 44 -3.27 0.55 12.54
N ASP A 45 -3.78 0.85 13.74
CA ASP A 45 -5.04 0.28 14.24
C ASP A 45 -6.28 0.95 13.62
N GLU A 46 -7.38 0.19 13.53
CA GLU A 46 -8.61 0.48 12.79
C GLU A 46 -9.06 1.95 12.85
N VAL A 47 -9.02 2.60 11.69
CA VAL A 47 -9.47 3.99 11.57
C VAL A 47 -10.98 3.99 11.40
N ALA A 48 -11.68 4.79 12.19
CA ALA A 48 -13.13 4.91 12.08
C ALA A 48 -13.55 5.27 10.63
N PRO A 49 -14.58 4.61 10.08
CA PRO A 49 -15.05 4.86 8.72
C PRO A 49 -15.61 6.27 8.58
N SER A 50 -15.50 6.85 7.38
CA SER A 50 -16.12 8.13 7.09
C SER A 50 -17.65 7.98 7.00
N PRO A 51 -18.42 9.04 7.34
CA PRO A 51 -19.88 9.00 7.28
C PRO A 51 -20.38 8.61 5.88
N ARG A 52 -21.36 7.70 5.83
CA ARG A 52 -21.94 7.16 4.60
C ARG A 52 -22.25 8.24 3.57
N ASP A 53 -23.02 9.27 3.94
CA ASP A 53 -23.46 10.31 3.01
C ASP A 53 -22.30 11.06 2.35
N ALA A 54 -21.19 11.23 3.09
CA ALA A 54 -19.99 11.88 2.59
C ALA A 54 -19.26 10.98 1.58
N VAL A 55 -19.22 9.67 1.82
CA VAL A 55 -18.63 8.66 0.90
C VAL A 55 -19.47 8.55 -0.37
N LEU A 56 -20.79 8.47 -0.24
CA LEU A 56 -21.69 8.44 -1.40
C LEU A 56 -21.64 9.73 -2.22
N LYS A 57 -21.31 10.86 -1.60
CA LYS A 57 -21.03 12.10 -2.31
C LYS A 57 -19.75 12.02 -3.15
N VAL A 58 -18.70 11.33 -2.68
CA VAL A 58 -17.50 11.09 -3.50
C VAL A 58 -17.88 10.29 -4.74
N VAL A 59 -18.56 9.15 -4.58
CA VAL A 59 -19.00 8.32 -5.72
C VAL A 59 -19.83 9.14 -6.72
N ARG A 60 -20.83 9.90 -6.25
CA ARG A 60 -21.64 10.76 -7.13
C ARG A 60 -20.79 11.77 -7.89
N ASN A 61 -19.83 12.41 -7.24
CA ASN A 61 -18.98 13.41 -7.90
C ASN A 61 -18.12 12.79 -9.01
N GLU A 62 -17.57 11.60 -8.76
CA GLU A 62 -16.69 10.90 -9.71
C GLU A 62 -17.47 10.34 -10.92
N PHE A 63 -18.73 9.95 -10.72
CA PHE A 63 -19.56 9.34 -11.77
C PHE A 63 -20.68 10.25 -12.28
N GLY A 64 -20.41 11.55 -12.41
CA GLY A 64 -21.30 12.49 -13.10
C GLY A 64 -22.68 12.67 -12.45
N GLY A 65 -22.76 12.55 -11.13
CA GLY A 65 -23.98 12.66 -10.32
C GLY A 65 -24.71 11.33 -10.10
N ARG A 66 -24.28 10.23 -10.73
CA ARG A 66 -24.91 8.91 -10.57
C ARG A 66 -24.74 8.38 -9.15
N ALA A 67 -25.86 7.97 -8.54
CA ALA A 67 -25.84 7.29 -7.25
C ALA A 67 -25.31 5.84 -7.39
N PRO A 68 -24.78 5.22 -6.32
CA PRO A 68 -24.29 3.84 -6.36
C PRO A 68 -25.30 2.84 -6.94
N GLU A 69 -26.59 3.02 -6.68
CA GLU A 69 -27.66 2.14 -7.17
C GLU A 69 -27.82 2.17 -8.70
N ALA A 70 -27.36 3.25 -9.35
CA ALA A 70 -27.29 3.38 -10.80
C ALA A 70 -26.03 2.74 -11.40
N LEU A 71 -25.02 2.44 -10.58
CA LEU A 71 -23.73 1.84 -10.97
C LEU A 71 -23.69 0.33 -10.65
N PHE A 72 -24.26 -0.04 -9.50
CA PHE A 72 -24.19 -1.38 -8.91
C PHE A 72 -25.60 -1.97 -8.72
N GLU A 73 -25.73 -3.29 -8.79
CA GLU A 73 -26.94 -4.00 -8.36
C GLU A 73 -27.18 -3.82 -6.88
N THR A 74 -26.16 -4.08 -6.07
CA THR A 74 -26.15 -3.80 -4.63
C THR A 74 -24.85 -3.09 -4.24
N PHE A 75 -24.92 -2.23 -3.24
CA PHE A 75 -23.76 -1.54 -2.68
C PHE A 75 -23.89 -1.56 -1.16
N GLU A 76 -22.96 -2.21 -0.47
CA GLU A 76 -23.03 -2.35 0.98
C GLU A 76 -22.75 -0.99 1.65
N PRO A 77 -23.68 -0.50 2.49
CA PRO A 77 -23.56 0.84 3.07
C PRO A 77 -22.43 0.94 4.10
N GLU A 78 -22.16 -0.14 4.81
CA GLU A 78 -21.05 -0.25 5.74
C GLU A 78 -19.78 -0.67 5.00
N PRO A 79 -18.63 -0.02 5.23
CA PRO A 79 -17.38 -0.44 4.64
C PRO A 79 -16.91 -1.75 5.26
N MET A 80 -16.31 -2.62 4.45
CA MET A 80 -15.69 -3.85 4.92
C MET A 80 -14.29 -3.62 5.50
N ALA A 81 -13.66 -2.51 5.11
CA ALA A 81 -12.38 -2.08 5.64
C ALA A 81 -12.27 -0.55 5.55
N ALA A 82 -11.60 0.06 6.52
CA ALA A 82 -11.30 1.49 6.54
C ALA A 82 -9.81 1.69 6.85
N ALA A 83 -9.18 2.57 6.06
CA ALA A 83 -7.78 2.93 6.17
C ALA A 83 -7.62 4.46 6.29
N SER A 84 -6.36 4.92 6.35
CA SER A 84 -6.03 6.33 6.54
C SER A 84 -6.51 7.22 5.39
N LEU A 85 -6.36 6.79 4.13
CA LEU A 85 -6.71 7.59 2.94
C LEU A 85 -8.01 7.17 2.25
N ALA A 86 -8.51 5.97 2.53
CA ALA A 86 -9.67 5.40 1.84
C ALA A 86 -10.42 4.39 2.69
N GLN A 87 -11.60 3.99 2.22
CA GLN A 87 -12.35 2.87 2.76
C GLN A 87 -12.87 2.00 1.61
N VAL A 88 -13.07 0.71 1.88
CA VAL A 88 -13.48 -0.29 0.89
C VAL A 88 -14.89 -0.74 1.20
N HIS A 89 -15.75 -0.73 0.19
CA HIS A 89 -17.11 -1.25 0.25
C HIS A 89 -17.24 -2.49 -0.62
N ARG A 90 -18.06 -3.44 -0.19
CA ARG A 90 -18.46 -4.56 -1.04
C ARG A 90 -19.67 -4.15 -1.89
N ALA A 91 -19.67 -4.52 -3.16
CA ALA A 91 -20.78 -4.27 -4.07
C ALA A 91 -20.97 -5.43 -5.04
N VAL A 92 -22.12 -5.47 -5.70
CA VAL A 92 -22.41 -6.42 -6.78
C VAL A 92 -22.72 -5.62 -8.05
N LEU A 93 -22.04 -5.94 -9.14
CA LEU A 93 -22.28 -5.32 -10.45
C LEU A 93 -23.63 -5.76 -11.02
N LYS A 94 -24.18 -5.00 -11.97
CA LYS A 94 -25.39 -5.40 -12.72
C LYS A 94 -25.23 -6.71 -13.51
N SER A 95 -23.99 -7.18 -13.69
CA SER A 95 -23.67 -8.48 -14.26
C SER A 95 -23.70 -9.64 -13.25
N GLY A 96 -23.90 -9.36 -11.96
CA GLY A 96 -23.86 -10.33 -10.86
C GLY A 96 -22.48 -10.56 -10.24
N ARG A 97 -21.40 -9.99 -10.81
CA ARG A 97 -20.04 -10.12 -10.26
C ARG A 97 -19.90 -9.31 -8.97
N THR A 98 -19.29 -9.90 -7.93
CA THR A 98 -18.98 -9.18 -6.69
C THR A 98 -17.67 -8.41 -6.84
N VAL A 99 -17.65 -7.17 -6.33
CA VAL A 99 -16.50 -6.25 -6.43
C VAL A 99 -16.20 -5.57 -5.10
N ALA A 100 -14.93 -5.21 -4.92
CA ALA A 100 -14.46 -4.32 -3.87
C ALA A 100 -14.31 -2.90 -4.45
N VAL A 101 -14.97 -1.93 -3.82
CA VAL A 101 -14.99 -0.53 -4.24
C VAL A 101 -14.23 0.30 -3.20
N LYS A 102 -12.96 0.61 -3.50
CA LYS A 102 -12.09 1.46 -2.68
C LYS A 102 -12.37 2.93 -3.00
N ILE A 103 -12.80 3.69 -2.00
CA ILE A 103 -13.23 5.08 -2.15
C ILE A 103 -12.36 5.96 -1.27
N GLN A 104 -11.77 7.00 -1.85
CA GLN A 104 -11.01 7.97 -1.08
C GLN A 104 -11.86 8.67 -0.04
N ARG A 105 -11.23 9.01 1.09
CA ARG A 105 -11.93 9.73 2.16
C ARG A 105 -12.42 11.09 1.66
N PRO A 106 -13.64 11.49 2.05
CA PRO A 106 -14.18 12.80 1.70
C PRO A 106 -13.29 13.93 2.22
N GLY A 107 -13.04 14.95 1.39
CA GLY A 107 -12.29 16.15 1.76
C GLY A 107 -10.77 16.03 1.64
N LEU A 108 -10.23 14.85 1.34
CA LEU A 108 -8.79 14.59 1.28
C LEU A 108 -8.04 15.52 0.30
N GLU A 109 -8.50 15.64 -0.94
CA GLU A 109 -7.86 16.46 -1.97
C GLU A 109 -7.71 17.94 -1.56
N ARG A 110 -8.73 18.50 -0.91
CA ARG A 110 -8.70 19.91 -0.45
C ARG A 110 -7.76 20.12 0.73
N SER A 111 -7.56 19.11 1.56
CA SER A 111 -6.73 19.24 2.76
C SER A 111 -5.26 18.94 2.48
N ILE A 112 -4.96 18.01 1.56
CA ILE A 112 -3.58 17.55 1.30
C ILE A 112 -2.63 18.71 1.00
N GLU A 113 -2.97 19.60 0.08
CA GLU A 113 -2.05 20.70 -0.29
C GLU A 113 -1.77 21.63 0.90
N SER A 114 -2.83 21.98 1.65
CA SER A 114 -2.71 22.85 2.83
C SER A 114 -1.95 22.15 3.96
N ASP A 115 -2.19 20.87 4.19
CA ASP A 115 -1.54 20.09 5.24
C ASP A 115 -0.04 19.86 4.91
N ILE A 116 0.28 19.51 3.66
CA ILE A 116 1.68 19.37 3.20
C ILE A 116 2.42 20.71 3.27
N SER A 117 1.77 21.80 2.89
CA SER A 117 2.32 23.15 3.04
C SER A 117 2.59 23.49 4.51
N THR A 118 1.66 23.13 5.40
CA THR A 118 1.81 23.29 6.85
C THR A 118 2.98 22.48 7.39
N MET A 119 3.09 21.19 7.03
CA MET A 119 4.21 20.33 7.41
C MET A 119 5.54 20.89 6.92
N SER A 120 5.59 21.36 5.67
CA SER A 120 6.78 21.98 5.07
C SER A 120 7.20 23.24 5.83
N ALA A 121 6.23 24.11 6.18
CA ALA A 121 6.50 25.32 6.94
C ALA A 121 7.02 25.01 8.35
N LEU A 122 6.44 24.02 9.04
CA LEU A 122 6.89 23.59 10.36
C LEU A 122 8.32 23.05 10.32
N VAL A 123 8.65 22.20 9.34
CA VAL A 123 10.01 21.66 9.20
C VAL A 123 11.01 22.76 8.90
N ARG A 124 10.69 23.69 7.99
CA ARG A 124 11.54 24.87 7.71
C ARG A 124 11.75 25.72 8.96
N PHE A 125 10.70 25.94 9.75
CA PHE A 125 10.80 26.68 11.01
C PHE A 125 11.68 25.94 12.03
N THR A 126 11.53 24.63 12.19
CA THR A 126 12.39 23.85 13.11
C THR A 126 13.86 23.92 12.74
N ARG A 127 14.18 23.92 11.43
CA ARG A 127 15.56 24.06 10.93
C ARG A 127 16.20 25.40 11.30
N LEU A 128 15.40 26.47 11.47
CA LEU A 128 15.91 27.78 11.92
C LEU A 128 16.43 27.75 13.36
N PHE A 129 15.80 26.98 14.24
CA PHE A 129 16.18 26.87 15.66
C PHE A 129 17.09 25.67 15.95
N PHE A 130 17.03 24.64 15.11
CA PHE A 130 17.78 23.40 15.24
C PHE A 130 18.42 23.01 13.89
N PRO A 131 19.48 23.70 13.44
CA PRO A 131 20.08 23.47 12.12
C PRO A 131 20.57 22.02 11.90
N SER A 132 20.90 21.31 12.98
CA SER A 132 21.33 19.91 12.95
C SER A 132 20.19 18.90 12.73
N PHE A 133 18.93 19.34 12.72
CA PHE A 133 17.75 18.52 12.48
C PHE A 133 17.11 18.92 11.14
N ASP A 134 17.51 18.26 10.05
CA ASP A 134 16.89 18.44 8.74
C ASP A 134 15.93 17.28 8.42
N PHE A 135 14.63 17.53 8.58
CA PHE A 135 13.56 16.62 8.17
C PHE A 135 12.94 17.01 6.82
N GLY A 136 13.55 17.94 6.07
CA GLY A 136 13.03 18.40 4.78
C GLY A 136 12.85 17.25 3.80
N PHE A 137 13.86 16.39 3.71
CA PHE A 137 13.82 15.19 2.87
C PHE A 137 12.63 14.28 3.19
N MET A 138 12.26 14.17 4.47
CA MET A 138 11.17 13.31 4.92
C MET A 138 9.82 13.85 4.46
N VAL A 139 9.64 15.18 4.43
CA VAL A 139 8.41 15.79 3.90
C VAL A 139 8.32 15.61 2.39
N ASP A 140 9.43 15.80 1.67
CA ASP A 140 9.47 15.64 0.22
C ASP A 140 9.19 14.18 -0.19
N GLU A 141 9.79 13.21 0.51
CA GLU A 141 9.53 11.79 0.27
C GLU A 141 8.09 11.41 0.65
N PHE A 142 7.58 11.91 1.78
CA PHE A 142 6.19 11.68 2.18
C PHE A 142 5.21 12.21 1.13
N LYS A 143 5.43 13.43 0.63
CA LYS A 143 4.64 14.03 -0.43
C LYS A 143 4.65 13.16 -1.69
N SER A 144 5.83 12.74 -2.14
CA SER A 144 5.95 11.91 -3.34
C SER A 144 5.25 10.55 -3.20
N ARG A 145 5.31 9.92 -2.02
CA ARG A 145 4.57 8.68 -1.75
C ARG A 145 3.07 8.90 -1.71
N LEU A 146 2.63 9.96 -1.04
CA LEU A 146 1.22 10.31 -0.95
C LEU A 146 0.61 10.56 -2.34
N GLU A 147 1.29 11.28 -3.22
CA GLU A 147 0.83 11.56 -4.59
C GLU A 147 0.54 10.27 -5.38
N LYS A 148 1.34 9.21 -5.16
CA LYS A 148 1.11 7.90 -5.77
C LYS A 148 -0.09 7.18 -5.16
N GLU A 149 -0.25 7.23 -3.84
CA GLU A 149 -1.33 6.53 -3.15
C GLU A 149 -2.73 7.15 -3.34
N ILE A 150 -2.81 8.44 -3.69
CA ILE A 150 -4.08 9.12 -3.96
C ILE A 150 -4.46 9.10 -5.44
N ASP A 151 -3.73 8.37 -6.28
CA ASP A 151 -4.07 8.17 -7.68
C ASP A 151 -4.51 6.71 -7.89
N PHE A 152 -5.81 6.48 -7.76
CA PHE A 152 -6.38 5.14 -7.86
C PHE A 152 -6.39 4.56 -9.28
N GLU A 153 -6.26 5.40 -10.30
CA GLU A 153 -6.02 4.91 -11.65
C GLU A 153 -4.59 4.40 -11.81
N ALA A 154 -3.62 5.07 -11.17
CA ALA A 154 -2.25 4.58 -11.15
C ALA A 154 -2.16 3.26 -10.38
N GLU A 155 -2.85 3.13 -9.24
CA GLU A 155 -2.96 1.88 -8.49
C GLU A 155 -3.55 0.75 -9.36
N GLY A 156 -4.67 1.01 -10.06
CA GLY A 156 -5.26 0.02 -10.98
C GLY A 156 -4.30 -0.42 -12.10
N ARG A 157 -3.54 0.51 -12.69
CA ARG A 157 -2.54 0.19 -13.73
C ARG A 157 -1.38 -0.64 -13.16
N ASN A 158 -0.96 -0.36 -11.94
CA ASN A 158 0.07 -1.14 -11.25
C ASN A 158 -0.41 -2.57 -10.95
N CYS A 159 -1.71 -2.73 -10.60
CA CYS A 159 -2.38 -4.02 -10.41
C CYS A 159 -2.26 -4.87 -11.68
N GLU A 160 -2.76 -4.36 -12.81
CA GLU A 160 -2.73 -5.07 -14.10
C GLU A 160 -1.29 -5.35 -14.58
N ARG A 161 -0.38 -4.39 -14.39
CA ARG A 161 1.03 -4.59 -14.76
C ARG A 161 1.66 -5.74 -13.98
N LEU A 162 1.34 -5.89 -12.69
CA LEU A 162 1.82 -7.03 -11.93
C LEU A 162 1.18 -8.33 -12.42
N GLY A 163 -0.15 -8.35 -12.61
CA GLY A 163 -0.85 -9.52 -13.14
C GLY A 163 -0.25 -10.01 -14.46
N LEU A 164 0.08 -9.11 -15.38
CA LEU A 164 0.76 -9.44 -16.63
C LEU A 164 2.19 -9.96 -16.43
N ALA A 165 2.94 -9.41 -15.48
CA ALA A 165 4.32 -9.83 -15.19
C ALA A 165 4.41 -11.25 -14.60
N PHE A 166 3.32 -11.72 -13.98
CA PHE A 166 3.21 -13.03 -13.33
C PHE A 166 2.18 -13.95 -14.00
N ALA A 167 1.75 -13.66 -15.23
CA ALA A 167 0.79 -14.48 -15.96
C ALA A 167 1.27 -15.93 -16.21
N ASP A 168 2.58 -16.18 -16.11
CA ASP A 168 3.20 -17.50 -16.21
C ASP A 168 3.23 -18.27 -14.88
N ASP A 169 2.87 -17.63 -13.77
CA ASP A 169 2.93 -18.20 -12.43
C ASP A 169 1.55 -18.27 -11.77
N ALA A 170 0.90 -19.42 -11.91
CA ALA A 170 -0.42 -19.69 -11.34
C ALA A 170 -0.50 -19.54 -9.80
N ARG A 171 0.64 -19.44 -9.08
CA ARG A 171 0.65 -19.25 -7.63
C ARG A 171 0.35 -17.81 -7.22
N ILE A 172 0.52 -16.85 -8.11
CA ILE A 172 0.36 -15.41 -7.85
C ILE A 172 -0.78 -14.87 -8.70
N ASP A 173 -1.58 -13.98 -8.11
CA ASP A 173 -2.70 -13.35 -8.80
C ASP A 173 -2.90 -11.90 -8.34
N THR A 174 -3.63 -11.14 -9.15
CA THR A 174 -4.03 -9.76 -8.87
C THR A 174 -5.48 -9.56 -9.29
N PRO A 175 -6.30 -8.82 -8.51
CA PRO A 175 -7.70 -8.58 -8.84
C PRO A 175 -7.88 -7.93 -10.22
N GLU A 176 -8.91 -8.37 -10.97
CA GLU A 176 -9.34 -7.66 -12.18
C GLU A 176 -9.81 -6.23 -11.82
N VAL A 177 -9.39 -5.24 -12.62
CA VAL A 177 -9.80 -3.85 -12.47
C VAL A 177 -10.98 -3.53 -13.39
N PHE A 178 -12.03 -2.93 -12.84
CA PHE A 178 -13.20 -2.50 -13.61
C PHE A 178 -13.07 -1.02 -13.97
N TRP A 179 -12.45 -0.76 -15.12
CA TRP A 179 -12.11 0.61 -15.56
C TRP A 179 -13.31 1.53 -15.77
N ASP A 180 -14.45 1.01 -16.23
CA ASP A 180 -15.70 1.79 -16.36
C ASP A 180 -16.24 2.30 -15.00
N LEU A 181 -15.75 1.72 -13.90
CA LEU A 181 -16.11 2.06 -12.52
C LEU A 181 -14.88 2.47 -11.71
N THR A 182 -13.81 2.91 -12.38
CA THR A 182 -12.58 3.37 -11.76
C THR A 182 -12.27 4.80 -12.22
N THR A 183 -11.90 5.64 -11.25
CA THR A 183 -11.44 7.02 -11.44
C THR A 183 -10.25 7.27 -10.51
N ARG A 184 -9.68 8.47 -10.55
CA ARG A 184 -8.62 8.89 -9.62
C ARG A 184 -8.99 8.70 -8.13
N ARG A 185 -10.28 8.68 -7.78
CA ARG A 185 -10.75 8.67 -6.38
C ARG A 185 -11.62 7.46 -6.00
N VAL A 186 -11.97 6.62 -6.97
CA VAL A 186 -12.68 5.36 -6.76
C VAL A 186 -11.98 4.26 -7.55
N LEU A 187 -11.52 3.21 -6.89
CA LEU A 187 -10.99 2.00 -7.54
C LEU A 187 -11.98 0.86 -7.33
N THR A 188 -12.45 0.27 -8.43
CA THR A 188 -13.32 -0.90 -8.40
C THR A 188 -12.56 -2.11 -8.92
N MET A 189 -12.42 -3.13 -8.08
CA MET A 189 -11.67 -4.35 -8.38
C MET A 189 -12.46 -5.61 -8.04
N GLU A 190 -12.06 -6.76 -8.58
CA GLU A 190 -12.61 -8.07 -8.23
C GLU A 190 -12.62 -8.23 -6.70
N PHE A 191 -13.75 -8.70 -6.17
CA PHE A 191 -13.78 -9.09 -4.78
C PHE A 191 -13.12 -10.45 -4.61
N ILE A 192 -12.03 -10.48 -3.85
CA ILE A 192 -11.29 -11.70 -3.54
C ILE A 192 -11.81 -12.27 -2.22
N ASP A 193 -12.50 -13.41 -2.30
CA ASP A 193 -12.81 -14.23 -1.13
C ASP A 193 -11.60 -15.11 -0.79
N GLY A 194 -10.88 -14.73 0.26
CA GLY A 194 -9.63 -15.36 0.66
C GLY A 194 -9.33 -15.18 2.14
N GLU A 195 -8.34 -15.93 2.63
CA GLU A 195 -7.82 -15.82 3.99
C GLU A 195 -6.57 -14.94 4.02
N LYS A 196 -6.38 -14.17 5.10
CA LYS A 196 -5.17 -13.34 5.24
C LYS A 196 -3.94 -14.23 5.40
N LEU A 197 -2.83 -13.89 4.74
CA LEU A 197 -1.57 -14.62 4.90
C LEU A 197 -1.03 -14.61 6.35
N THR A 198 -1.48 -13.65 7.16
CA THR A 198 -1.14 -13.58 8.59
C THR A 198 -1.94 -14.55 9.46
N ASN A 199 -3.03 -15.12 8.96
CA ASN A 199 -3.90 -16.04 9.69
C ASN A 199 -3.59 -17.50 9.34
N ILE A 200 -2.44 -18.00 9.83
CA ILE A 200 -1.95 -19.35 9.55
C ILE A 200 -2.96 -20.44 9.97
N GLU A 201 -3.67 -20.23 11.07
CA GLU A 201 -4.68 -21.18 11.56
C GLU A 201 -5.89 -21.22 10.61
N GLY A 202 -6.45 -20.06 10.25
CA GLY A 202 -7.56 -19.98 9.29
C GLY A 202 -7.20 -20.53 7.90
N MET A 203 -5.94 -20.37 7.48
CA MET A 203 -5.44 -20.99 6.25
C MET A 203 -5.54 -22.52 6.32
N ARG A 204 -5.04 -23.12 7.40
CA ARG A 204 -5.07 -24.57 7.60
C ARG A 204 -6.50 -25.11 7.70
N GLU A 205 -7.39 -24.41 8.38
CA GLU A 205 -8.81 -24.76 8.47
C GLU A 205 -9.49 -24.79 7.09
N LYS A 206 -9.08 -23.89 6.19
CA LYS A 206 -9.55 -23.83 4.79
C LYS A 206 -8.78 -24.78 3.84
N GLY A 207 -7.86 -25.59 4.35
CA GLY A 207 -7.04 -26.51 3.55
C GLY A 207 -5.99 -25.82 2.68
N LEU A 208 -5.65 -24.56 2.98
CA LEU A 208 -4.60 -23.81 2.32
C LEU A 208 -3.24 -24.12 2.94
N ASP A 209 -2.19 -24.12 2.12
CA ASP A 209 -0.81 -24.41 2.52
C ASP A 209 -0.05 -23.10 2.78
N PRO A 210 0.24 -22.76 4.05
CA PRO A 210 0.95 -21.53 4.40
C PRO A 210 2.41 -21.52 3.97
N GLU A 211 3.05 -22.69 3.91
CA GLU A 211 4.45 -22.78 3.48
C GLU A 211 4.55 -22.55 1.97
N HIS A 212 3.63 -23.15 1.20
CA HIS A 212 3.53 -22.88 -0.23
C HIS A 212 3.27 -21.40 -0.52
N ALA A 213 2.34 -20.77 0.20
CA ALA A 213 2.04 -19.35 0.06
C ALA A 213 3.26 -18.47 0.37
N ALA A 214 4.00 -18.77 1.44
CA ALA A 214 5.20 -18.02 1.82
C ALA A 214 6.31 -18.14 0.75
N LEU A 215 6.50 -19.34 0.19
CA LEU A 215 7.47 -19.56 -0.89
C LEU A 215 7.06 -18.83 -2.19
N ALA A 216 5.79 -18.91 -2.57
CA ALA A 216 5.26 -18.19 -3.73
C ALA A 216 5.44 -16.67 -3.58
N LEU A 217 5.09 -16.13 -2.40
CA LEU A 217 5.29 -14.71 -2.09
C LEU A 217 6.77 -14.32 -2.16
N SER A 218 7.66 -15.12 -1.56
CA SER A 218 9.11 -14.85 -1.56
C SER A 218 9.67 -14.81 -2.99
N ASP A 219 9.28 -15.78 -3.83
CA ASP A 219 9.67 -15.82 -5.23
C ASP A 219 9.10 -14.63 -6.03
N CYS A 220 7.86 -14.25 -5.75
CA CYS A 220 7.22 -13.08 -6.34
C CYS A 220 8.03 -11.79 -6.08
N PHE A 221 8.37 -11.50 -4.83
CA PHE A 221 9.20 -10.33 -4.50
C PHE A 221 10.62 -10.43 -5.07
N ALA A 222 11.22 -11.62 -5.07
CA ALA A 222 12.53 -11.82 -5.69
C ALA A 222 12.50 -11.54 -7.19
N ARG A 223 11.49 -12.02 -7.91
CA ARG A 223 11.28 -11.75 -9.35
C ARG A 223 10.98 -10.28 -9.61
N MET A 224 10.14 -9.62 -8.81
CA MET A 224 9.90 -8.17 -8.91
C MET A 224 11.22 -7.38 -8.85
N LEU A 225 12.09 -7.73 -7.89
CA LEU A 225 13.36 -7.08 -7.64
C LEU A 225 14.41 -7.40 -8.72
N LEU A 226 14.66 -8.68 -8.97
CA LEU A 226 15.82 -9.17 -9.71
C LEU A 226 15.55 -9.37 -11.21
N VAL A 227 14.29 -9.64 -11.58
CA VAL A 227 13.90 -9.94 -12.97
C VAL A 227 13.20 -8.74 -13.58
N HIS A 228 12.08 -8.30 -12.98
CA HIS A 228 11.24 -7.27 -13.57
C HIS A 228 11.80 -5.86 -13.33
N GLY A 229 12.51 -5.62 -12.23
CA GLY A 229 12.97 -4.27 -11.86
C GLY A 229 11.82 -3.33 -11.54
N TYR A 230 10.68 -3.88 -11.10
CA TYR A 230 9.47 -3.14 -10.76
C TYR A 230 8.96 -3.67 -9.43
N ILE A 231 9.17 -2.88 -8.38
CA ILE A 231 9.10 -3.33 -6.99
C ILE A 231 7.89 -2.73 -6.31
N HIS A 232 7.11 -3.59 -5.68
CA HIS A 232 6.07 -3.18 -4.76
C HIS A 232 6.69 -2.59 -3.48
N GLY A 233 6.38 -1.32 -3.20
CA GLY A 233 7.01 -0.52 -2.15
C GLY A 233 6.40 -0.61 -0.75
N ASP A 234 5.19 -1.15 -0.60
CA ASP A 234 4.53 -1.32 0.70
C ASP A 234 3.67 -2.60 0.79
N PRO A 235 4.28 -3.80 0.82
CA PRO A 235 3.52 -5.06 0.84
C PRO A 235 3.01 -5.38 2.24
N HIS A 236 2.14 -4.52 2.77
CA HIS A 236 1.57 -4.69 4.10
C HIS A 236 0.85 -6.04 4.21
N PRO A 237 1.09 -6.86 5.26
CA PRO A 237 0.52 -8.20 5.36
C PRO A 237 -1.01 -8.25 5.30
N GLY A 238 -1.68 -7.17 5.69
CA GLY A 238 -3.14 -7.03 5.59
C GLY A 238 -3.69 -6.97 4.17
N ASN A 239 -2.86 -6.69 3.17
CA ASN A 239 -3.21 -6.60 1.75
C ASN A 239 -2.82 -7.86 0.96
N LEU A 240 -2.43 -8.92 1.66
CA LEU A 240 -2.05 -10.21 1.09
C LEU A 240 -3.09 -11.25 1.50
N LEU A 241 -3.79 -11.80 0.50
CA LEU A 241 -4.74 -12.89 0.69
C LEU A 241 -4.24 -14.17 0.06
N CYS A 242 -4.80 -15.29 0.50
CA CYS A 242 -4.65 -16.58 -0.13
C CYS A 242 -6.02 -17.21 -0.33
N ARG A 243 -6.17 -17.95 -1.43
CA ARG A 243 -7.38 -18.70 -1.76
C ARG A 243 -7.02 -20.05 -2.36
N ALA A 244 -7.99 -20.95 -2.41
CA ALA A 244 -7.88 -22.13 -3.25
C ALA A 244 -7.88 -21.68 -4.72
N HIS A 245 -7.00 -22.25 -5.53
CA HIS A 245 -6.85 -21.85 -6.92
C HIS A 245 -8.18 -22.07 -7.68
N PRO A 246 -8.66 -21.08 -8.46
CA PRO A 246 -9.96 -21.13 -9.14
C PRO A 246 -10.13 -22.28 -10.15
N ASP A 247 -9.04 -22.97 -10.52
CA ASP A 247 -9.05 -24.12 -11.44
C ASP A 247 -9.57 -25.42 -10.80
N GLY A 248 -9.87 -25.39 -9.49
CA GLY A 248 -10.33 -26.55 -8.74
C GLY A 248 -9.21 -27.54 -8.36
N SER A 249 -7.94 -27.21 -8.61
CA SER A 249 -6.79 -28.06 -8.25
C SER A 249 -6.55 -28.16 -6.74
N GLY A 250 -7.19 -27.29 -5.94
CA GLY A 250 -6.97 -27.20 -4.49
C GLY A 250 -5.62 -26.59 -4.11
N ARG A 251 -4.79 -26.18 -5.08
CA ARG A 251 -3.53 -25.48 -4.82
C ARG A 251 -3.80 -24.13 -4.16
N THR A 252 -2.89 -23.69 -3.30
CA THR A 252 -2.98 -22.36 -2.69
C THR A 252 -2.47 -21.32 -3.67
N GLN A 253 -3.25 -20.27 -3.91
CA GLN A 253 -2.91 -19.11 -4.72
C GLN A 253 -2.85 -17.88 -3.81
N VAL A 254 -1.83 -17.06 -3.99
CA VAL A 254 -1.63 -15.79 -3.28
C VAL A 254 -2.13 -14.64 -4.14
N VAL A 255 -2.90 -13.74 -3.55
CA VAL A 255 -3.48 -12.58 -4.22
C VAL A 255 -2.99 -11.30 -3.54
N LEU A 256 -2.39 -10.40 -4.31
CA LEU A 256 -1.95 -9.08 -3.84
C LEU A 256 -3.08 -8.08 -4.11
N LEU A 257 -3.49 -7.31 -3.10
CA LEU A 257 -4.65 -6.41 -3.20
C LEU A 257 -4.28 -4.92 -3.35
N ASP A 258 -3.20 -4.47 -2.73
CA ASP A 258 -2.80 -3.07 -2.74
C ASP A 258 -1.72 -2.88 -3.77
N HIS A 259 -1.88 -1.88 -4.64
CA HIS A 259 -0.89 -1.59 -5.66
C HIS A 259 -0.53 -0.10 -5.72
N GLY A 260 -0.77 0.64 -4.62
CA GLY A 260 -0.62 2.09 -4.57
C GLY A 260 0.84 2.58 -4.63
N LEU A 261 1.79 1.72 -4.27
CA LEU A 261 3.21 2.08 -4.20
C LEU A 261 4.08 1.12 -4.98
N TYR A 262 4.59 1.61 -6.12
CA TYR A 262 5.63 0.93 -6.91
C TYR A 262 6.82 1.84 -7.20
N SER A 263 7.98 1.21 -7.38
CA SER A 263 9.21 1.86 -7.81
C SER A 263 9.87 1.05 -8.93
N GLU A 264 10.46 1.76 -9.89
CA GLU A 264 11.25 1.16 -10.96
C GLU A 264 12.73 1.21 -10.62
N LEU A 265 13.43 0.11 -10.88
CA LEU A 265 14.88 0.05 -10.85
C LEU A 265 15.44 0.22 -12.26
N THR A 266 16.50 1.01 -12.37
CA THR A 266 17.34 1.00 -13.57
C THR A 266 18.00 -0.38 -13.73
N GLU A 267 18.38 -0.72 -14.96
CA GLU A 267 19.10 -1.97 -15.22
C GLU A 267 20.42 -2.04 -14.43
N GLU A 268 21.09 -0.91 -14.27
CA GLU A 268 22.31 -0.78 -13.46
C GLU A 268 22.05 -1.12 -12.00
N SER A 269 21.03 -0.51 -11.38
CA SER A 269 20.64 -0.81 -9.99
C SER A 269 20.21 -2.27 -9.83
N ARG A 270 19.48 -2.84 -10.80
CA ARG A 270 19.07 -4.25 -10.77
C ARG A 270 20.27 -5.20 -10.85
N LYS A 271 21.26 -4.92 -11.71
CA LYS A 271 22.51 -5.69 -11.79
C LYS A 271 23.33 -5.55 -10.51
N ALA A 272 23.43 -4.35 -9.95
CA ALA A 272 24.13 -4.12 -8.70
C ALA A 272 23.46 -4.87 -7.54
N MET A 273 22.13 -4.85 -7.46
CA MET A 273 21.36 -5.63 -6.47
C MET A 273 21.59 -7.13 -6.63
N SER A 274 21.54 -7.65 -7.86
CA SER A 274 21.81 -9.07 -8.14
C SER A 274 23.23 -9.48 -7.71
N ASN A 275 24.21 -8.63 -8.01
CA ASN A 275 25.60 -8.86 -7.60
C ASN A 275 25.77 -8.84 -6.08
N LEU A 276 25.05 -7.95 -5.38
CA LEU A 276 25.06 -7.90 -3.92
C LEU A 276 24.55 -9.22 -3.32
N TRP A 277 23.40 -9.71 -3.80
CA TRP A 277 22.83 -10.98 -3.33
C TRP A 277 23.74 -12.18 -3.60
N ILE A 278 24.32 -12.26 -4.81
CA ILE A 278 25.28 -13.32 -5.14
C ILE A 278 26.49 -13.26 -4.20
N ALA A 279 27.04 -12.06 -3.97
CA ALA A 279 28.20 -11.87 -3.10
C ALA A 279 27.92 -12.31 -1.65
N ILE A 280 26.75 -11.95 -1.11
CA ILE A 280 26.31 -12.40 0.21
C ILE A 280 26.19 -13.92 0.26
N ALA A 281 25.56 -14.54 -0.75
CA ALA A 281 25.34 -15.98 -0.79
C ALA A 281 26.65 -16.79 -0.84
N VAL A 282 27.69 -16.26 -1.51
CA VAL A 282 29.00 -16.92 -1.60
C VAL A 282 30.00 -16.47 -0.54
N GLY A 283 29.62 -15.54 0.34
CA GLY A 283 30.49 -14.99 1.38
C GLY A 283 31.61 -14.07 0.87
N ASP A 284 31.45 -13.47 -0.31
CA ASP A 284 32.43 -12.54 -0.90
C ASP A 284 32.17 -11.10 -0.44
N SER A 285 32.78 -10.73 0.68
CA SER A 285 32.63 -9.40 1.27
C SER A 285 33.13 -8.26 0.39
N VAL A 286 34.16 -8.50 -0.44
CA VAL A 286 34.73 -7.47 -1.34
C VAL A 286 33.72 -7.15 -2.45
N ARG A 287 33.16 -8.18 -3.07
CA ARG A 287 32.12 -8.01 -4.09
C ARG A 287 30.85 -7.41 -3.51
N ALA A 288 30.47 -7.77 -2.28
CA ALA A 288 29.31 -7.21 -1.60
C ALA A 288 29.47 -5.70 -1.39
N VAL A 289 30.62 -5.24 -0.88
CA VAL A 289 30.91 -3.80 -0.71
C VAL A 289 30.91 -3.06 -2.05
N ALA A 290 31.52 -3.63 -3.09
CA ALA A 290 31.53 -3.00 -4.42
C ALA A 290 30.12 -2.85 -5.00
N ALA A 291 29.28 -3.89 -4.86
CA ALA A 291 27.89 -3.86 -5.31
C ALA A 291 27.02 -2.88 -4.50
N ALA A 292 27.21 -2.80 -3.18
CA ALA A 292 26.52 -1.84 -2.32
C ALA A 292 26.85 -0.39 -2.70
N LYS A 293 28.11 -0.08 -3.01
CA LYS A 293 28.52 1.24 -3.49
C LYS A 293 27.88 1.61 -4.84
N ALA A 294 27.76 0.64 -5.75
CA ALA A 294 27.11 0.85 -7.04
C ALA A 294 25.60 1.11 -6.92
N LEU A 295 24.97 0.67 -5.84
CA LEU A 295 23.57 0.98 -5.51
C LEU A 295 23.38 2.38 -4.92
N GLN A 296 24.45 3.16 -4.72
CA GLN A 296 24.42 4.44 -4.00
C GLN A 296 23.74 4.34 -2.62
N VAL A 297 23.82 3.16 -1.97
CA VAL A 297 23.43 3.04 -0.57
C VAL A 297 24.38 3.95 0.21
N PRO A 298 23.87 4.97 0.94
CA PRO A 298 24.73 5.83 1.75
C PRO A 298 25.55 4.98 2.72
N ASP A 299 26.80 5.37 2.94
CA ASP A 299 27.69 4.74 3.94
C ASP A 299 27.08 4.75 5.35
#